data_AF-A0A8J7XK46-F1
#
_entry.id   AF-A0A8J7XK46-F1
#
_cell.length_a   1.000
_cell.length_b   1.000
_cell.length_c   1.000
_cell.angle_alpha   90.00
_cell.angle_beta   90.00
_cell.angle_gamma   90.00
#
_symmetry.space_group_name_H-M   'P 1'
#
loop_
_entity.id
_entity.type
_entity.pdbx_description
1 polymer ?
#
loop_
_entity_poly.entity_id
_entity_poly.type
_entity_poly.pdbx_seq_one_letter_code
_entity_poly.pdbx_strand_id
1 'polypeptide(L)' 'MTKNFEAYYKLDKTGLENKYVILVDGKVVAEGEDIETMLEKVRQKYPDEIPFVAKVPDRKMLILS' A
#
# COMPACT_ATOMS: atom_id res chain seq x y z
N MET A 1 11.23 -13.03 1.62
CA MET A 1 10.02 -12.20 1.39
C MET A 1 10.13 -11.00 2.30
N THR A 2 9.89 -9.77 1.83
CA THR A 2 9.99 -8.58 2.71
C THR A 2 8.79 -8.51 3.66
N LYS A 3 9.00 -8.05 4.90
CA LYS A 3 7.97 -7.93 5.95
C LYS A 3 6.70 -7.19 5.48
N ASN A 4 6.87 -6.17 4.63
CA ASN A 4 5.77 -5.41 4.03
C ASN A 4 4.94 -6.24 3.04
N PHE A 5 5.57 -7.11 2.24
CA PHE A 5 4.87 -7.95 1.28
C PHE A 5 4.00 -8.99 1.99
N GLU A 6 4.52 -9.63 3.02
CA GLU A 6 3.74 -10.59 3.83
C GLU A 6 2.55 -9.90 4.53
N ALA A 7 2.77 -8.69 5.04
CA ALA A 7 1.70 -7.89 5.64
C ALA A 7 0.62 -7.54 4.61
N TYR A 8 0.99 -7.12 3.40
CA TYR A 8 0.05 -6.85 2.32
C TYR A 8 -0.73 -8.11 1.87
N TYR A 9 -0.06 -9.26 1.82
CA TYR A 9 -0.71 -10.51 1.46
C TYR A 9 -1.79 -10.90 2.49
N LYS A 10 -1.49 -10.76 3.78
CA LYS A 10 -2.42 -11.08 4.89
C LYS A 10 -3.47 -9.99 5.17
N LEU A 11 -3.30 -8.80 4.61
CA LEU A 11 -4.23 -7.67 4.80
C LEU A 11 -5.64 -8.04 4.30
N ASP A 12 -6.65 -7.79 5.12
CA ASP A 12 -8.05 -7.79 4.70
C ASP A 12 -8.28 -6.59 3.77
N LYS A 13 -8.73 -6.88 2.54
CA LYS A 13 -8.85 -5.92 1.45
C LYS A 13 -10.27 -5.35 1.33
N THR A 14 -11.18 -5.76 2.20
CA THR A 14 -12.57 -5.29 2.22
C THR A 14 -12.62 -3.78 2.43
N GLY A 15 -13.19 -3.03 1.46
CA GLY A 15 -13.29 -1.56 1.51
C GLY A 15 -12.04 -0.82 1.01
N LEU A 16 -11.01 -1.55 0.56
CA LEU A 16 -9.79 -1.01 -0.03
C LEU A 16 -9.77 -1.13 -1.55
N GLU A 17 -10.86 -1.58 -2.17
CA GLU A 17 -10.94 -1.82 -3.61
C GLU A 17 -10.59 -0.55 -4.40
N ASN A 18 -9.72 -0.71 -5.39
CA ASN A 18 -9.20 0.36 -6.25
C ASN A 18 -8.38 1.46 -5.53
N LYS A 19 -8.13 1.33 -4.22
CA LYS A 19 -7.24 2.22 -3.46
C LYS A 19 -5.80 1.72 -3.48
N TYR A 20 -4.89 2.65 -3.24
CA TYR A 20 -3.52 2.37 -2.85
C TYR A 20 -3.44 2.16 -1.35
N VAL A 21 -2.52 1.29 -0.94
CA VAL A 21 -2.08 1.13 0.44
C VAL A 21 -0.57 1.33 0.50
N ILE A 22 -0.13 2.03 1.54
CA ILE A 22 1.29 2.24 1.83
C ILE A 22 1.62 1.52 3.13
N LEU A 23 2.64 0.65 3.07
CA LEU A 23 3.12 -0.13 4.20
C LEU A 23 4.54 0.27 4.57
N VAL A 24 4.77 0.45 5.87
CA VAL A 24 6.10 0.66 6.47
C VAL A 24 6.23 -0.30 7.64
N ASP A 25 7.36 -1.00 7.72
CA ASP A 25 7.65 -2.01 8.74
C ASP A 25 6.51 -3.01 9.05
N GLY A 26 5.82 -3.46 8.00
CA GLY A 26 4.72 -4.44 8.07
C GLY A 26 3.38 -3.87 8.51
N LYS A 27 3.22 -2.53 8.57
CA LYS A 27 1.98 -1.86 8.98
C LYS A 27 1.46 -0.97 7.88
N VAL A 28 0.14 -0.96 7.68
CA VAL A 28 -0.52 0.02 6.81
C VAL A 28 -0.45 1.38 7.51
N VAL A 29 0.18 2.35 6.86
CA VAL A 29 0.35 3.72 7.38
C VAL A 29 -0.49 4.75 6.62
N ALA A 30 -0.97 4.40 5.42
CA ALA A 30 -1.88 5.22 4.63
C ALA A 30 -2.66 4.36 3.62
N GLU A 31 -3.88 4.80 3.30
CA GLU A 31 -4.74 4.24 2.26
C GLU A 31 -5.50 5.36 1.53
N GLY A 32 -5.79 5.18 0.24
CA GLY A 32 -6.51 6.19 -0.55
C GLY A 32 -6.21 6.11 -2.05
N GLU A 33 -6.79 7.01 -2.84
CA GLU A 33 -6.66 7.00 -4.30
C GLU A 33 -5.50 7.87 -4.82
N ASP A 34 -5.14 8.92 -4.07
CA ASP A 34 -4.07 9.86 -4.41
C ASP A 34 -2.72 9.40 -3.85
N ILE A 35 -2.04 8.56 -4.63
CA ILE A 35 -0.73 7.98 -4.29
C ILE A 35 0.36 9.05 -4.07
N GLU A 36 0.36 10.13 -4.84
CA GLU A 36 1.45 11.13 -4.82
C GLU A 36 1.43 11.89 -3.50
N THR A 37 0.28 12.47 -3.15
CA THR A 37 0.09 13.20 -1.89
C THR A 37 0.30 12.29 -0.68
N MET A 38 -0.16 11.05 -0.75
CA MET A 38 0.02 10.08 0.34
C MET A 38 1.50 9.73 0.52
N LEU A 39 2.21 9.44 -0.57
CA LEU A 39 3.61 9.04 -0.52
C LEU A 39 4.51 10.17 -0.02
N GLU A 40 4.24 11.41 -0.41
CA GLU A 40 4.95 12.59 0.11
C GLU A 40 4.82 12.69 1.63
N LYS A 41 3.59 12.59 2.16
CA LYS A 41 3.33 12.62 3.61
C LYS A 41 4.00 11.45 4.35
N VAL A 42 4.02 10.26 3.76
CA VAL A 42 4.67 9.09 4.37
C VAL A 42 6.19 9.28 4.40
N ARG A 43 6.81 9.75 3.31
CA ARG A 43 8.27 10.01 3.28
C ARG A 43 8.71 11.06 4.29
N GLN A 44 7.90 12.07 4.55
CA GLN A 44 8.19 13.06 5.60
C GLN A 44 8.11 12.45 7.02
N LYS A 45 7.18 11.51 7.24
CA LYS A 45 6.99 10.85 8.55
C LYS A 45 7.98 9.70 8.81
N TYR A 46 8.44 9.05 7.75
CA TYR A 46 9.35 7.91 7.80
C TYR A 46 10.53 8.14 6.83
N PRO A 47 11.43 9.09 7.13
CA PRO A 47 12.50 9.49 6.21
C PRO A 47 13.55 8.41 5.97
N ASP A 48 13.76 7.52 6.94
CA ASP A 48 14.79 6.47 6.91
C ASP A 48 14.27 5.12 6.38
N GLU A 49 12.99 5.03 6.05
CA GLU A 49 12.32 3.79 5.63
C GLU A 49 11.97 3.83 4.14
N ILE A 50 11.99 2.66 3.49
CA ILE A 50 11.52 2.51 2.11
C ILE A 50 10.07 2.02 2.15
N PRO A 51 9.07 2.89 1.90
CA PRO A 51 7.67 2.48 1.92
C PRO A 51 7.37 1.50 0.80
N PHE A 52 6.62 0.45 1.12
CA PHE A 52 6.03 -0.44 0.14
C PHE A 52 4.68 0.12 -0.29
N VAL A 53 4.46 0.23 -1.60
CA VAL A 53 3.20 0.74 -2.15
C VAL A 53 2.57 -0.33 -3.02
N ALA A 54 1.29 -0.58 -2.81
CA ALA A 54 0.52 -1.50 -3.64
C ALA A 54 -0.86 -0.92 -3.94
N LYS A 55 -1.35 -1.16 -5.17
CA LYS A 55 -2.73 -0.93 -5.53
C LYS A 55 -3.53 -2.20 -5.24
N VAL A 56 -4.64 -2.05 -4.52
CA VAL A 56 -5.58 -3.14 -4.27
C VAL A 56 -6.46 -3.28 -5.50
N PRO A 57 -6.36 -4.39 -6.26
CA PRO A 57 -7.18 -4.57 -7.44
C PRO A 57 -8.64 -4.75 -7.05
N ASP A 58 -9.53 -4.14 -7.84
CA ASP A 58 -10.94 -4.48 -7.80
C ASP A 58 -11.22 -5.67 -8.75
N ARG A 59 -12.47 -6.17 -8.75
CA ARG A 59 -12.88 -7.31 -9.61
C ARG A 59 -12.77 -7.04 -11.12
N LYS A 60 -12.60 -5.79 -11.53
CA LYS A 60 -12.54 -5.37 -12.94
C LYS A 60 -11.09 -5.14 -13.41
N MET A 61 -10.13 -5.07 -12.49
CA MET A 61 -8.72 -4.92 -12.85
C MET A 61 -8.17 -6.22 -13.42
N LEU A 62 -7.67 -6.12 -14.65
CA LEU A 62 -6.96 -7.20 -15.32
C LEU A 62 -5.49 -7.17 -14.89
N ILE A 63 -5.01 -8.27 -14.30
CA ILE A 63 -3.62 -8.46 -13.92
C ILE A 63 -2.96 -9.29 -15.03
N LEU A 64 -1.95 -8.70 -15.70
CA LEU A 64 -1.12 -9.42 -16.66
C LEU A 64 0.12 -9.98 -15.94
N SER A 65 0.35 -11.28 -16.07
CA SER A 65 1.46 -12.03 -15.46
C SER A 65 2.52 -12.39 -16.48
#